data_AF-A0A4D4MBK8-F1
#
_entry.id   AF-A0A4D4MBK8-F1
#
_cell.length_a   1.000
_cell.length_b   1.000
_cell.length_c   1.000
_cell.angle_alpha   90.00
_cell.angle_beta   90.00
_cell.angle_gamma   90.00
#
_symmetry.space_group_name_H-M   'P 1'
#
loop_
_entity.id
_entity.type
_entity.pdbx_description
1 polymer ?
#
loop_
_entity_poly.entity_id
_entity_poly.type
_entity_poly.pdbx_seq_one_letter_code
_entity_poly.pdbx_strand_id
1 'polypeptide(L)'
;MQAFSPHGFHAEDYATLEPSRAKPNEAIYGYTNHDRSCMLWYHDHAMGMSALNVYAGLPGLYLVRDPVDERLGLPRGAFEVPLILRDRTFNQDGSLAYTMTAREGEDTPVFNGKAYPFLAVEPRRYRLRILNASNEPFWRLRFDVPRDVLLQPQLPFWLIGTDGGFRAPLKMLDFLISSAERYDLIVDFSGMPRTRSIRCHSFTGPLAYSPTVLARGEGRGSQ
;
A
#
# COMPACT_ATOMS: atom_id res chain seq x y z
N MET A 1 15.37 -7.03 -16.28
CA MET A 1 15.70 -5.69 -15.76
C MET A 1 15.57 -4.71 -16.92
N GLN A 2 15.01 -3.51 -16.72
CA GLN A 2 14.64 -2.65 -17.85
C GLN A 2 15.50 -1.39 -17.84
N ALA A 3 16.60 -1.43 -18.58
CA ALA A 3 17.51 -0.30 -18.68
C ALA A 3 17.82 -0.04 -20.15
N PHE A 4 17.66 1.21 -20.57
CA PHE A 4 18.08 1.70 -21.87
C PHE A 4 18.85 3.02 -21.73
N SER A 5 19.86 3.22 -22.56
CA SER A 5 20.56 4.50 -22.69
C SER A 5 19.74 5.49 -23.53
N PRO A 6 20.03 6.80 -23.51
CA PRO A 6 19.37 7.76 -24.39
C PRO A 6 19.43 7.42 -25.88
N HIS A 7 20.41 6.59 -26.29
CA HIS A 7 20.62 6.14 -27.66
C HIS A 7 20.00 4.75 -27.95
N GLY A 8 19.21 4.20 -27.03
CA GLY A 8 18.53 2.91 -27.21
C GLY A 8 19.45 1.69 -27.05
N PHE A 9 20.55 1.80 -26.31
CA PHE A 9 21.32 0.61 -25.89
C PHE A 9 20.73 0.02 -24.62
N HIS A 10 20.56 -1.30 -24.56
CA HIS A 10 19.86 -1.98 -23.49
C HIS A 10 20.79 -2.92 -22.73
N ALA A 11 20.50 -3.17 -21.46
CA ALA A 11 21.17 -4.23 -20.69
C ALA A 11 20.79 -5.63 -21.24
N GLU A 12 21.61 -6.65 -20.93
CA GLU A 12 21.39 -8.03 -21.38
C GLU A 12 20.02 -8.59 -20.97
N ASP A 13 19.53 -8.22 -19.78
CA ASP A 13 18.22 -8.65 -19.25
C ASP A 13 17.03 -7.80 -19.74
N TYR A 14 17.22 -6.94 -20.73
CA TYR A 14 16.12 -6.19 -21.35
C TYR A 14 15.23 -7.15 -22.14
N ALA A 15 13.92 -7.08 -21.87
CA ALA A 15 12.93 -7.90 -22.55
C ALA A 15 11.73 -7.04 -22.95
N THR A 16 11.36 -7.10 -24.23
CA THR A 16 10.14 -6.49 -24.76
C THR A 16 9.36 -7.52 -25.55
N LEU A 17 8.04 -7.48 -25.44
CA LEU A 17 7.17 -8.15 -26.38
C LEU A 17 7.34 -7.51 -27.76
N GLU A 18 7.22 -8.30 -28.83
CA GLU A 18 7.29 -7.83 -30.23
C GLU A 18 8.44 -6.85 -30.50
N PRO A 19 9.73 -7.26 -30.36
CA PRO A 19 10.87 -6.35 -30.49
C PRO A 19 10.93 -5.58 -31.82
N SER A 20 10.38 -6.15 -32.90
CA SER A 20 10.29 -5.48 -34.21
C SER A 20 9.34 -4.28 -34.22
N ARG A 21 8.47 -4.13 -33.22
CA ARG A 21 7.50 -3.04 -33.08
C ARG A 21 7.92 -1.99 -32.04
N ALA A 22 8.83 -2.34 -31.14
CA ALA A 22 9.33 -1.42 -30.13
C ALA A 22 10.24 -0.35 -30.76
N LYS A 23 10.01 0.92 -30.41
CA LYS A 23 10.88 2.04 -30.81
C LYS A 23 12.09 2.16 -29.86
N PRO A 24 13.12 2.95 -30.22
CA PRO A 24 14.17 3.30 -29.27
C PRO A 24 13.58 3.87 -27.97
N ASN A 25 14.07 3.40 -26.82
CA ASN A 25 13.61 3.80 -25.47
C ASN A 25 12.15 3.41 -25.16
N GLU A 26 11.62 2.40 -25.85
CA GLU A 26 10.29 1.83 -25.61
C GLU A 26 10.41 0.39 -25.13
N ALA A 27 9.42 -0.09 -24.38
CA ALA A 27 9.25 -1.51 -24.07
C ALA A 27 7.75 -1.84 -24.05
N ILE A 28 7.39 -2.98 -24.63
CA ILE A 28 6.02 -3.49 -24.72
C ILE A 28 5.89 -4.67 -23.76
N TYR A 29 4.85 -4.65 -22.92
CA TYR A 29 4.55 -5.73 -21.97
C TYR A 29 3.18 -6.33 -22.26
N GLY A 30 3.11 -7.66 -22.27
CA GLY A 30 1.86 -8.40 -22.34
C GLY A 30 1.61 -9.14 -21.03
N TYR A 31 0.45 -8.91 -20.41
CA TYR A 31 0.01 -9.61 -19.21
C TYR A 31 -1.22 -10.45 -19.53
N THR A 32 -1.11 -11.77 -19.38
CA THR A 32 -2.23 -12.68 -19.67
C THR A 32 -3.30 -12.66 -18.58
N ASN A 33 -2.89 -12.36 -17.34
CA ASN A 33 -3.76 -12.34 -16.15
C ASN A 33 -4.51 -13.67 -15.93
N HIS A 34 -3.92 -14.80 -16.34
CA HIS A 34 -4.49 -16.14 -16.12
C HIS A 34 -4.29 -16.67 -14.69
N ASP A 35 -3.54 -15.95 -13.86
CA ASP A 35 -3.37 -16.29 -12.45
C ASP A 35 -4.65 -16.06 -11.63
N ARG A 36 -4.71 -16.69 -10.46
CA ARG A 36 -5.77 -16.45 -9.47
C ARG A 36 -5.85 -14.97 -9.07
N SER A 37 -7.05 -14.54 -8.67
CA SER A 37 -7.29 -13.21 -8.10
C SER A 37 -6.29 -12.85 -7.01
N CYS A 38 -5.57 -11.75 -7.23
CA CYS A 38 -4.52 -11.28 -6.34
C CYS A 38 -4.29 -9.78 -6.48
N MET A 39 -3.52 -9.24 -5.53
CA MET A 39 -3.03 -7.87 -5.59
C MET A 39 -1.59 -7.88 -6.11
N LEU A 40 -1.45 -7.56 -7.39
CA LEU A 40 -0.17 -7.27 -8.02
C LEU A 40 0.12 -5.77 -7.92
N TRP A 41 1.33 -5.42 -8.32
CA TRP A 41 1.79 -4.06 -8.41
C TRP A 41 2.88 -4.00 -9.48
N TYR A 42 3.08 -2.82 -10.04
CA TYR A 42 4.14 -2.55 -10.99
C TYR A 42 4.99 -1.41 -10.46
N HIS A 43 6.28 -1.44 -10.76
CA HIS A 43 7.21 -0.39 -10.36
C HIS A 43 8.41 -0.34 -11.29
N ASP A 44 9.19 0.74 -11.19
CA ASP A 44 10.44 0.86 -11.92
C ASP A 44 11.46 -0.19 -11.48
N HIS A 45 12.20 -0.72 -12.46
CA HIS A 45 13.25 -1.71 -12.27
C HIS A 45 14.48 -1.41 -13.13
N ALA A 46 14.78 -0.11 -13.30
CA ALA A 46 15.96 0.33 -14.04
C ALA A 46 17.24 -0.01 -13.28
N MET A 47 18.23 -0.53 -14.00
CA MET A 47 19.52 -0.93 -13.46
C MET A 47 20.20 0.26 -12.77
N GLY A 48 20.60 0.09 -11.50
CA GLY A 48 21.27 1.14 -10.71
C GLY A 48 20.39 2.33 -10.31
N MET A 49 19.13 2.40 -10.75
CA MET A 49 18.23 3.54 -10.52
C MET A 49 16.88 3.17 -9.88
N SER A 50 16.60 1.87 -9.69
CA SER A 50 15.29 1.40 -9.21
C SER A 50 14.83 2.10 -7.92
N ALA A 51 15.71 2.18 -6.92
CA ALA A 51 15.40 2.81 -5.63
C ALA A 51 15.00 4.28 -5.79
N LEU A 52 15.75 5.06 -6.59
CA LEU A 52 15.46 6.45 -6.89
C LEU A 52 14.14 6.61 -7.65
N ASN A 53 13.91 5.79 -8.68
CA ASN A 53 12.74 5.89 -9.54
C ASN A 53 11.44 5.50 -8.81
N VAL A 54 11.49 4.45 -7.98
CA VAL A 54 10.39 4.08 -7.07
C VAL A 54 10.15 5.19 -6.06
N TYR A 55 11.21 5.79 -5.51
CA TYR A 55 11.10 6.92 -4.59
C TYR A 55 10.44 8.14 -5.24
N ALA A 56 10.83 8.46 -6.48
CA ALA A 56 10.31 9.57 -7.27
C ALA A 56 8.81 9.44 -7.62
N GLY A 57 8.24 8.23 -7.51
CA GLY A 57 6.79 8.03 -7.58
C GLY A 57 6.30 6.97 -8.54
N LEU A 58 7.16 6.06 -9.00
CA LEU A 58 6.80 5.03 -9.99
C LEU A 58 6.22 3.70 -9.47
N PRO A 59 5.65 3.52 -8.25
CA PRO A 59 4.86 2.32 -7.94
C PRO A 59 3.36 2.52 -8.21
N GLY A 60 2.69 1.49 -8.73
CA GLY A 60 1.24 1.44 -8.91
C GLY A 60 0.66 0.06 -8.62
N LEU A 61 -0.63 0.01 -8.26
CA LEU A 61 -1.34 -1.24 -7.98
C LEU A 61 -1.97 -1.82 -9.24
N TYR A 62 -1.98 -3.15 -9.33
CA TYR A 62 -2.59 -3.91 -10.41
C TYR A 62 -3.43 -5.04 -9.81
N LEU A 63 -4.76 -4.97 -9.96
CA LEU A 63 -5.66 -5.92 -9.30
C LEU A 63 -6.18 -6.93 -10.31
N VAL A 64 -5.70 -8.18 -10.21
CA VAL A 64 -6.28 -9.31 -10.96
C VAL A 64 -7.58 -9.71 -10.26
N ARG A 65 -8.65 -9.88 -11.04
CA ARG A 65 -9.99 -10.19 -10.52
C ARG A 65 -10.50 -11.46 -11.17
N ASP A 66 -10.98 -12.38 -10.34
CA ASP A 66 -11.73 -13.56 -10.80
C ASP A 66 -13.23 -13.33 -10.55
N PRO A 67 -14.10 -13.42 -11.57
CA PRO A 67 -15.55 -13.33 -11.39
C PRO A 67 -16.10 -14.32 -10.34
N VAL A 68 -15.47 -15.48 -10.15
CA VAL A 68 -15.86 -16.46 -9.13
C VAL A 68 -15.81 -15.88 -7.71
N ASP A 69 -14.98 -14.86 -7.46
CA ASP A 69 -14.86 -14.22 -6.16
C ASP A 69 -16.09 -13.38 -5.77
N GLU A 70 -17.00 -13.11 -6.70
CA GLU A 70 -18.25 -12.38 -6.41
C GLU A 70 -19.08 -13.06 -5.35
N ARG A 71 -19.07 -14.40 -5.34
CA ARG A 71 -19.78 -15.20 -4.33
C ARG A 71 -19.29 -14.97 -2.90
N LEU A 72 -18.08 -14.42 -2.72
CA LEU A 72 -17.50 -14.15 -1.40
C LEU A 72 -18.16 -12.93 -0.72
N GLY A 73 -18.89 -12.09 -1.48
CA GLY A 73 -19.60 -10.94 -0.92
C GLY A 73 -18.67 -9.92 -0.23
N LEU A 74 -17.41 -9.83 -0.66
CA LEU A 74 -16.42 -8.92 -0.07
C LEU A 74 -16.79 -7.45 -0.36
N PRO A 75 -16.41 -6.49 0.51
CA PRO A 75 -16.55 -5.07 0.22
C PRO A 75 -15.93 -4.70 -1.14
N ARG A 76 -16.64 -3.86 -1.91
CA ARG A 76 -16.28 -3.41 -3.27
C ARG A 76 -16.59 -1.91 -3.44
N GLY A 77 -16.15 -1.33 -4.56
CA GLY A 77 -16.39 0.08 -4.88
C GLY A 77 -15.77 0.99 -3.83
N ALA A 78 -16.54 1.93 -3.28
CA ALA A 78 -16.08 2.86 -2.23
C ALA A 78 -15.60 2.18 -0.94
N PHE A 79 -15.89 0.90 -0.74
CA PHE A 79 -15.53 0.13 0.46
C PHE A 79 -14.34 -0.81 0.23
N GLU A 80 -13.75 -0.82 -0.97
CA GLU A 80 -12.48 -1.48 -1.27
C GLU A 80 -11.42 -0.41 -1.52
N VAL A 81 -10.53 -0.23 -0.55
CA VAL A 81 -9.58 0.90 -0.53
C VAL A 81 -8.17 0.39 -0.80
N PRO A 82 -7.59 0.67 -1.98
CA PRO A 82 -6.18 0.44 -2.24
C PRO A 82 -5.32 1.43 -1.46
N LEU A 83 -4.27 0.94 -0.83
CA LEU A 83 -3.37 1.69 0.05
C LEU A 83 -1.92 1.35 -0.30
N ILE A 84 -1.24 2.26 -0.99
CA ILE A 84 0.19 2.17 -1.28
C ILE A 84 0.92 2.94 -0.19
N LEU A 85 1.51 2.22 0.75
CA LEU A 85 2.32 2.75 1.84
C LEU A 85 3.75 2.95 1.37
N ARG A 86 4.30 4.13 1.68
CA ARG A 86 5.67 4.53 1.37
C ARG A 86 6.23 5.35 2.53
N ASP A 87 7.53 5.30 2.72
CA ASP A 87 8.30 6.22 3.55
C ASP A 87 8.82 7.36 2.67
N ARG A 88 8.73 8.60 3.15
CA ARG A 88 9.31 9.75 2.46
C ARG A 88 9.99 10.69 3.46
N THR A 89 11.00 11.38 2.96
CA THR A 89 11.70 12.47 3.62
C THR A 89 11.53 13.70 2.75
N PHE A 90 11.33 14.85 3.38
CA PHE A 90 11.08 16.10 2.69
C PHE A 90 12.08 17.15 3.13
N ASN A 91 12.54 17.97 2.19
CA ASN A 91 13.26 19.20 2.47
C ASN A 91 12.30 20.22 3.13
N GLN A 92 12.86 21.29 3.69
CA GLN A 92 12.05 22.35 4.32
C GLN A 92 11.06 23.03 3.35
N ASP A 93 11.36 23.01 2.05
CA ASP A 93 10.48 23.53 1.00
C ASP A 93 9.40 22.52 0.55
N GLY A 94 9.37 21.32 1.14
CA GLY A 94 8.43 20.24 0.82
C GLY A 94 8.83 19.39 -0.39
N SER A 95 9.97 19.64 -1.02
CA SER A 95 10.51 18.77 -2.08
C SER A 95 11.02 17.44 -1.50
N LEU A 96 11.05 16.39 -2.32
CA LEU A 96 11.55 15.07 -1.92
C LEU A 96 13.05 15.12 -1.60
N ALA A 97 13.43 14.60 -0.44
CA ALA A 97 14.81 14.54 0.03
C ALA A 97 15.33 13.09 0.00
N TYR A 98 15.57 12.57 -1.21
CA TYR A 98 16.13 11.23 -1.39
C TYR A 98 17.63 11.21 -1.10
N THR A 99 18.11 10.24 -0.33
CA THR A 99 19.55 10.01 -0.12
C THR A 99 19.82 8.53 -0.26
N MET A 100 20.81 8.07 -1.05
CA MET A 100 21.16 6.63 -1.14
C MET A 100 21.87 6.07 0.11
N THR A 101 21.66 6.68 1.27
CA THR A 101 22.30 6.31 2.55
C THR A 101 21.23 5.78 3.50
N ALA A 102 21.61 5.08 4.57
CA ALA A 102 20.69 4.51 5.58
C ALA A 102 19.84 5.54 6.37
N ARG A 103 19.76 6.79 5.91
CA ARG A 103 18.79 7.82 6.33
C ARG A 103 17.57 7.88 5.42
N GLU A 104 17.45 7.00 4.42
CA GLU A 104 16.17 6.77 3.72
C GLU A 104 15.11 6.37 4.75
N GLY A 105 14.02 7.13 4.82
CA GLY A 105 12.87 6.77 5.65
C GLY A 105 12.87 7.32 7.08
N GLU A 106 13.37 8.54 7.32
CA GLU A 106 13.08 9.34 8.52
C GLU A 106 11.58 9.79 8.60
N ASP A 107 10.65 8.85 8.43
CA ASP A 107 9.41 8.74 9.22
C ASP A 107 8.14 9.45 8.75
N THR A 108 8.10 9.98 7.52
CA THR A 108 6.81 10.43 6.98
C THR A 108 6.12 9.27 6.25
N PRO A 109 5.11 8.60 6.86
CA PRO A 109 4.25 7.67 6.16
C PRO A 109 3.45 8.42 5.10
N VAL A 110 3.55 7.94 3.89
CA VAL A 110 2.78 8.42 2.76
C VAL A 110 1.90 7.28 2.28
N PHE A 111 0.58 7.47 2.38
CA PHE A 111 -0.38 6.58 1.74
C PHE A 111 -0.93 7.26 0.50
N ASN A 112 -0.87 6.57 -0.65
CA ASN A 112 -1.39 7.08 -1.93
C ASN A 112 -0.92 8.50 -2.28
N GLY A 113 0.30 8.86 -1.88
CA GLY A 113 0.91 10.17 -2.18
C GLY A 113 0.60 11.29 -1.17
N LYS A 114 -0.15 11.00 -0.10
CA LYS A 114 -0.42 11.97 0.97
C LYS A 114 0.29 11.58 2.26
N ALA A 115 1.00 12.52 2.87
CA ALA A 115 1.57 12.37 4.20
C ALA A 115 0.46 12.33 5.26
N TYR A 116 0.54 11.39 6.20
CA TYR A 116 -0.41 11.21 7.33
C TYR A 116 -1.89 11.43 6.95
N PRO A 117 -2.43 10.74 5.93
CA PRO A 117 -3.76 11.06 5.45
C PRO A 117 -4.83 10.62 6.44
N PHE A 118 -6.04 11.07 6.14
CA PHE A 118 -7.24 10.59 6.79
C PHE A 118 -8.17 9.91 5.78
N LEU A 119 -8.87 8.86 6.23
CA LEU A 119 -9.93 8.19 5.49
C LEU A 119 -11.25 8.30 6.28
N ALA A 120 -12.24 8.96 5.69
CA ALA A 120 -13.60 8.95 6.22
C ALA A 120 -14.20 7.56 6.03
N VAL A 121 -14.70 6.95 7.11
CA VAL A 121 -15.33 5.63 7.06
C VAL A 121 -16.75 5.66 7.59
N GLU A 122 -17.62 4.87 6.96
CA GLU A 122 -18.94 4.54 7.45
C GLU A 122 -18.85 3.40 8.49
N PRO A 123 -19.83 3.26 9.41
CA PRO A 123 -19.88 2.16 10.36
C PRO A 123 -20.25 0.83 9.66
N ARG A 124 -19.28 0.26 8.95
CA ARG A 124 -19.42 -0.98 8.16
C ARG A 124 -18.06 -1.64 7.89
N ARG A 125 -18.09 -2.78 7.21
CA ARG A 125 -16.88 -3.47 6.74
C ARG A 125 -16.26 -2.79 5.52
N TYR A 126 -14.94 -2.63 5.58
CA TYR A 126 -14.08 -2.17 4.49
C TYR A 126 -13.05 -3.26 4.15
N ARG A 127 -12.68 -3.33 2.88
CA ARG A 127 -11.57 -4.14 2.37
C ARG A 127 -10.38 -3.23 2.10
N LEU A 128 -9.33 -3.34 2.91
CA LEU A 128 -8.12 -2.55 2.77
C LEU A 128 -7.06 -3.38 2.05
N ARG A 129 -6.59 -2.87 0.92
CA ARG A 129 -5.60 -3.52 0.06
C ARG A 129 -4.26 -2.81 0.19
N ILE A 130 -3.43 -3.28 1.11
CA ILE A 130 -2.19 -2.60 1.53
C ILE A 130 -1.00 -3.18 0.79
N LEU A 131 -0.26 -2.33 0.09
CA LEU A 131 1.07 -2.60 -0.47
C LEU A 131 2.08 -1.77 0.33
N ASN A 132 3.18 -2.39 0.77
CA ASN A 132 4.36 -1.66 1.18
C ASN A 132 5.28 -1.43 -0.04
N ALA A 133 5.30 -0.20 -0.56
CA ALA A 133 6.15 0.25 -1.66
C ALA A 133 7.30 1.15 -1.16
N SER A 134 7.68 1.00 0.10
CA SER A 134 8.89 1.57 0.67
C SER A 134 10.16 0.92 0.11
N ASN A 135 11.26 1.67 0.06
CA ASN A 135 12.55 1.12 -0.40
C ASN A 135 13.12 0.12 0.61
N GLU A 136 13.10 0.48 1.89
CA GLU A 136 13.76 -0.29 2.95
C GLU A 136 12.84 -0.63 4.14
N PRO A 137 12.02 0.29 4.69
CA PRO A 137 11.41 0.03 6.00
C PRO A 137 10.37 -1.09 6.01
N PHE A 138 10.41 -1.82 7.12
CA PHE A 138 9.35 -2.69 7.58
C PHE A 138 8.37 -1.87 8.42
N TRP A 139 7.09 -2.08 8.21
CA TRP A 139 6.05 -1.42 9.00
C TRP A 139 5.33 -2.45 9.86
N ARG A 140 5.15 -2.15 11.15
CA ARG A 140 4.37 -3.00 12.05
C ARG A 140 3.07 -2.31 12.41
N LEU A 141 2.03 -2.56 11.62
CA LEU A 141 0.79 -1.81 11.62
C LEU A 141 -0.27 -2.44 12.53
N ARG A 142 -1.05 -1.58 13.22
CA ARG A 142 -2.26 -1.94 13.97
C ARG A 142 -3.29 -0.82 13.95
N PHE A 143 -4.53 -1.12 14.31
CA PHE A 143 -5.61 -0.13 14.44
C PHE A 143 -5.88 0.18 15.91
N ASP A 144 -5.34 1.30 16.40
CA ASP A 144 -5.56 1.77 17.76
C ASP A 144 -6.91 2.48 17.89
N VAL A 145 -7.62 2.14 18.96
CA VAL A 145 -8.93 2.67 19.31
C VAL A 145 -8.87 3.29 20.71
N PRO A 146 -9.47 4.47 20.94
CA PRO A 146 -9.56 5.05 22.28
C PRO A 146 -10.18 4.09 23.31
N ARG A 147 -9.62 4.05 24.53
CA ARG A 147 -10.07 3.15 25.60
C ARG A 147 -11.51 3.38 26.06
N ASP A 148 -12.03 4.59 25.83
CA ASP A 148 -13.43 4.94 26.10
C ASP A 148 -14.40 4.43 25.02
N VAL A 149 -13.88 3.84 23.93
CA VAL A 149 -14.66 3.18 22.87
C VAL A 149 -14.58 1.66 23.00
N LEU A 150 -13.36 1.11 23.15
CA LEU A 150 -13.14 -0.32 23.39
C LEU A 150 -12.27 -0.52 24.63
N LEU A 151 -12.69 -1.47 25.49
CA LEU A 151 -11.89 -1.88 26.66
C LEU A 151 -10.49 -2.38 26.25
N GLN A 152 -10.44 -3.11 25.13
CA GLN A 152 -9.19 -3.45 24.44
C GLN A 152 -8.93 -2.35 23.40
N PRO A 153 -7.89 -1.51 23.54
CA PRO A 153 -7.68 -0.31 22.72
C PRO A 153 -7.18 -0.62 21.30
N GLN A 154 -7.58 -1.75 20.72
CA GLN A 154 -7.16 -2.24 19.41
C GLN A 154 -8.37 -2.83 18.69
N LEU A 155 -8.57 -2.43 17.43
CA LEU A 155 -9.60 -2.99 16.56
C LEU A 155 -9.04 -4.22 15.84
N PRO A 156 -9.58 -5.43 16.06
CA PRO A 156 -9.16 -6.59 15.29
C PRO A 156 -9.62 -6.49 13.85
N PHE A 157 -8.88 -7.15 12.97
CA PHE A 157 -9.16 -7.26 11.54
C PHE A 157 -8.86 -8.68 11.04
N TRP A 158 -9.25 -8.98 9.81
CA TRP A 158 -9.03 -10.29 9.19
C TRP A 158 -8.12 -10.15 7.98
N LEU A 159 -6.97 -10.83 8.00
CA LEU A 159 -6.13 -11.05 6.82
C LEU A 159 -6.76 -12.14 5.95
N ILE A 160 -7.23 -11.76 4.76
CA ILE A 160 -7.92 -12.65 3.82
C ILE A 160 -7.08 -12.98 2.58
N GLY A 161 -5.99 -12.26 2.32
CA GLY A 161 -5.10 -12.52 1.20
C GLY A 161 -3.71 -11.95 1.41
N THR A 162 -2.73 -12.55 0.75
CA THR A 162 -1.33 -12.09 0.69
C THR A 162 -0.90 -11.87 -0.76
N ASP A 163 0.40 -11.78 -1.03
CA ASP A 163 1.00 -11.54 -2.36
C ASP A 163 0.36 -12.34 -3.49
N GLY A 164 0.11 -13.63 -3.24
CA GLY A 164 -0.39 -14.55 -4.25
C GLY A 164 -1.91 -14.60 -4.38
N GLY A 165 -2.69 -13.90 -3.55
CA GLY A 165 -4.15 -13.97 -3.55
C GLY A 165 -4.74 -14.47 -2.23
N PHE A 166 -5.96 -15.03 -2.29
CA PHE A 166 -6.71 -15.39 -1.10
C PHE A 166 -6.11 -16.53 -0.27
N ARG A 167 -6.40 -16.48 1.03
CA ARG A 167 -6.14 -17.50 2.03
C ARG A 167 -7.32 -17.64 2.99
N ALA A 168 -7.31 -18.69 3.82
CA ALA A 168 -8.27 -18.81 4.91
C ALA A 168 -8.16 -17.60 5.86
N PRO A 169 -9.26 -16.89 6.21
CA PRO A 169 -9.18 -15.68 7.02
C PRO A 169 -8.44 -15.89 8.35
N LEU A 170 -7.51 -14.99 8.68
CA LEU A 170 -6.81 -14.98 9.98
C LEU A 170 -7.14 -13.69 10.72
N LYS A 171 -7.72 -13.81 11.92
CA LYS A 171 -7.99 -12.65 12.77
C LYS A 171 -6.69 -12.20 13.45
N MET A 172 -6.38 -10.91 13.37
CA MET A 172 -5.13 -10.32 13.84
C MET A 172 -5.40 -9.00 14.58
N LEU A 173 -4.42 -8.55 15.36
CA LEU A 173 -4.42 -7.25 16.05
C LEU A 173 -3.33 -6.32 15.52
N ASP A 174 -2.25 -6.89 15.01
CA ASP A 174 -1.17 -6.20 14.32
C ASP A 174 -0.55 -7.11 13.27
N PHE A 175 0.21 -6.52 12.34
CA PHE A 175 1.00 -7.27 11.37
C PHE A 175 2.28 -6.54 11.01
N LEU A 176 3.32 -7.30 10.69
CA LEU A 176 4.53 -6.78 10.04
C LEU A 176 4.36 -6.89 8.52
N ILE A 177 4.76 -5.86 7.79
CA ILE A 177 4.80 -5.84 6.32
C ILE A 177 6.15 -5.28 5.86
N SER A 178 6.91 -6.12 5.17
CA SER A 178 8.18 -5.80 4.52
C SER A 178 7.97 -5.11 3.18
N SER A 179 9.02 -4.51 2.62
CA SER A 179 8.98 -3.97 1.25
C SER A 179 8.49 -5.03 0.25
N ALA A 180 7.70 -4.59 -0.73
CA ALA A 180 7.06 -5.39 -1.77
C ALA A 180 5.94 -6.34 -1.33
N GLU A 181 5.67 -6.48 -0.03
CA GLU A 181 4.58 -7.33 0.46
C GLU A 181 3.22 -6.65 0.32
N ARG A 182 2.19 -7.49 0.13
CA ARG A 182 0.80 -7.09 -0.07
C ARG A 182 -0.12 -7.84 0.87
N TYR A 183 -0.92 -7.11 1.66
CA TYR A 183 -1.97 -7.69 2.51
C TYR A 183 -3.36 -7.19 2.13
N ASP A 184 -4.30 -8.13 2.07
CA ASP A 184 -5.72 -7.89 1.84
C ASP A 184 -6.48 -8.13 3.14
N LEU A 185 -7.00 -7.04 3.71
CA LEU A 185 -7.58 -7.01 5.04
C LEU A 185 -9.08 -6.69 4.99
N ILE A 186 -9.87 -7.33 5.84
CA ILE A 186 -11.21 -6.87 6.20
C ILE A 186 -11.14 -6.20 7.57
N VAL A 187 -11.58 -4.94 7.63
CA VAL A 187 -11.71 -4.17 8.88
C VAL A 187 -13.18 -3.83 9.07
N ASP A 188 -13.73 -4.13 10.24
CA ASP A 188 -15.13 -3.88 10.56
C ASP A 188 -15.29 -2.65 11.46
N PHE A 189 -15.82 -1.56 10.91
CA PHE A 189 -16.08 -0.33 11.65
C PHE A 189 -17.52 -0.22 12.17
N SER A 190 -18.37 -1.25 12.01
CA SER A 190 -19.79 -1.19 12.38
C SER A 190 -20.05 -0.84 13.86
N GLY A 191 -19.19 -1.31 14.76
CA GLY A 191 -19.25 -0.99 16.19
C GLY A 191 -18.62 0.34 16.60
N MET A 192 -18.08 1.13 15.66
CA MET A 192 -17.28 2.32 15.98
C MET A 192 -18.13 3.60 16.01
N PRO A 193 -18.02 4.44 17.06
CA PRO A 193 -18.71 5.71 17.12
C PRO A 193 -18.27 6.65 15.99
N ARG A 194 -19.24 7.28 15.31
CA ARG A 194 -18.96 8.17 14.18
C ARG A 194 -18.04 9.34 14.52
N THR A 195 -18.01 9.83 15.75
CA THR A 195 -17.22 11.02 16.12
C THR A 195 -15.76 10.73 16.45
N ARG A 196 -15.32 9.47 16.45
CA ARG A 196 -14.01 9.07 16.97
C ARG A 196 -13.02 8.73 15.86
N SER A 197 -11.75 9.00 16.15
CA SER A 197 -10.64 8.67 15.27
C SER A 197 -10.05 7.29 15.61
N ILE A 198 -9.94 6.41 14.63
CA ILE A 198 -9.16 5.18 14.70
C ILE A 198 -7.80 5.46 14.08
N ARG A 199 -6.72 5.06 14.74
CA ARG A 199 -5.37 5.31 14.24
C ARG A 199 -4.77 4.03 13.66
N CYS A 200 -4.44 4.03 12.38
CA CYS A 200 -3.46 3.06 11.89
C CYS A 200 -2.07 3.53 12.33
N HIS A 201 -1.40 2.73 13.15
CA HIS A 201 -0.15 3.07 13.82
C HIS A 201 0.90 2.03 13.48
N SER A 202 2.09 2.48 13.07
CA SER A 202 3.28 1.61 13.10
C SER A 202 3.93 1.74 14.47
N PHE A 203 4.23 0.62 15.12
CA PHE A 203 4.90 0.61 16.42
C PHE A 203 6.14 -0.27 16.40
N THR A 204 7.17 0.18 17.10
CA THR A 204 8.42 -0.55 17.27
C THR A 204 8.64 -0.88 18.76
N GLY A 205 9.13 -2.09 19.04
CA GLY A 205 10.02 -2.30 20.19
C GLY A 205 11.35 -1.56 19.92
N PRO A 206 12.22 -1.36 20.92
CA PRO A 206 13.11 -0.20 21.04
C PRO A 206 13.97 0.05 19.79
N LEU A 207 13.48 0.89 18.89
CA LEU A 207 14.15 1.81 17.95
C LEU A 207 13.03 2.46 17.13
N ALA A 208 13.00 3.79 17.13
CA ALA A 208 11.85 4.66 16.97
C ALA A 208 10.93 4.45 15.73
N TYR A 209 9.69 4.96 15.86
CA TYR A 209 8.98 5.89 14.96
C TYR A 209 7.47 5.57 14.80
N SER A 210 6.63 6.62 14.95
CA SER A 210 5.17 6.52 15.06
C SER A 210 4.44 7.25 13.91
N PRO A 211 4.15 6.57 12.79
CA PRO A 211 3.23 7.08 11.79
C PRO A 211 1.77 7.03 12.28
N THR A 212 0.98 8.06 12.00
CA THR A 212 -0.46 8.14 12.35
C THR A 212 -1.30 8.35 11.10
N VAL A 213 -2.15 7.38 10.74
CA VAL A 213 -3.26 7.59 9.78
C VAL A 213 -4.55 7.66 10.58
N LEU A 214 -5.33 8.72 10.43
CA LEU A 214 -6.58 8.91 11.19
C LEU A 214 -7.78 8.46 10.34
N ALA A 215 -8.69 7.66 10.90
CA ALA A 215 -10.01 7.41 10.31
C ALA A 215 -11.09 8.00 11.22
N ARG A 216 -11.84 9.00 10.76
CA ARG A 216 -12.91 9.70 11.50
C ARG A 216 -14.25 9.43 10.81
N GLY A 217 -15.31 9.13 11.55
CA GLY A 217 -16.64 9.10 10.96
C GLY A 217 -17.20 10.51 10.76
N GLU A 218 -18.02 10.72 9.73
CA GLU A 218 -18.74 11.97 9.58
C GLU A 218 -20.09 11.93 10.30
N GLY A 219 -20.38 13.01 11.04
CA GLY A 219 -21.75 13.40 11.35
C GLY A 219 -22.24 14.33 10.25
N ARG A 220 -23.21 13.89 9.46
CA ARG A 220 -23.97 14.84 8.63
C ARG A 220 -24.81 15.69 9.57
N GLY A 221 -24.44 16.97 9.71
CA GLY A 221 -25.35 17.97 10.24
C GLY A 221 -26.53 18.12 9.27
N SER A 222 -27.74 17.95 9.79
CA SER A 222 -28.95 18.39 9.12
C SER A 222 -29.00 19.92 9.14
N GLN A 223 -29.01 20.53 7.96
CA GLN A 223 -29.74 21.76 7.69
C GLN A 223 -30.70 21.47 6.56
#